data_AF-A0A8E1V0S1-F1
#
_entry.id   AF-A0A8E1V0S1-F1
#
_cell.length_a   1.000
_cell.length_b   1.000
_cell.length_c   1.000
_cell.angle_alpha   90.00
_cell.angle_beta   90.00
_cell.angle_gamma   90.00
#
_symmetry.space_group_name_H-M   'P 1'
#
loop_
_entity.id
_entity.type
_entity.pdbx_description
1 polymer ?
#
loop_
_entity_poly.entity_id
_entity_poly.type
_entity_poly.pdbx_seq_one_letter_code
_entity_poly.pdbx_strand_id
1 'polypeptide(L)'
;MIGGSGGGFAHFYRTPSYQIGIPGINTFHARQYFSYSLLPINGTPPLLSGKDYGRNYPDISANMMGYQVYQQDGKDSWGISGGTSIVAPQFAGIAALIDSSPGHKKMGFWNPQIYQLAKYGNSVFKSLNGTTNNCNNYYTGEPGKVYNQATGLGVPDFKKLFLKYQ
;
A
#
# COMPACT_ATOMS: atom_id res chain seq x y z
N MET A 1 -7.76 -19.76 -0.77
CA MET A 1 -8.24 -18.43 -1.20
C MET A 1 -7.11 -17.73 -1.93
N ILE A 2 -7.39 -17.09 -3.06
CA ILE A 2 -6.44 -16.20 -3.73
C ILE A 2 -6.45 -14.88 -2.93
N GLY A 3 -5.42 -14.65 -2.14
CA GLY A 3 -5.27 -13.43 -1.33
C GLY A 3 -4.42 -12.39 -2.05
N GLY A 4 -4.76 -11.11 -1.93
CA GLY A 4 -3.97 -9.99 -2.44
C GLY A 4 -4.36 -8.70 -1.74
N SER A 5 -3.50 -7.68 -1.78
CA SER A 5 -3.87 -6.35 -1.30
C SER A 5 -4.96 -5.74 -2.19
N GLY A 6 -5.84 -4.90 -1.64
CA GLY A 6 -6.70 -4.06 -2.47
C GLY A 6 -5.88 -2.92 -3.10
N GLY A 7 -6.11 -2.60 -4.37
CA GLY A 7 -5.41 -1.51 -5.04
C GLY A 7 -5.80 -1.30 -6.50
N GLY A 8 -5.60 -0.09 -7.02
CA GLY A 8 -6.00 0.30 -8.37
C GLY A 8 -6.30 1.80 -8.50
N PHE A 9 -7.25 2.10 -9.37
CA PHE A 9 -7.71 3.45 -9.68
C PHE A 9 -9.20 3.59 -9.33
N ALA A 10 -9.55 4.61 -8.56
CA ALA A 10 -10.94 4.94 -8.29
C ALA A 10 -11.40 6.01 -9.30
N HIS A 11 -12.23 5.61 -10.26
CA HIS A 11 -12.70 6.49 -11.35
C HIS A 11 -13.76 7.51 -10.93
N PHE A 12 -14.38 7.33 -9.76
CA PHE A 12 -15.34 8.28 -9.20
C PHE A 12 -14.67 9.57 -8.69
N TYR A 13 -13.40 9.48 -8.29
CA TYR A 13 -12.64 10.61 -7.76
C TYR A 13 -11.52 10.97 -8.71
N ARG A 14 -11.37 12.26 -9.03
CA ARG A 14 -10.20 12.75 -9.78
C ARG A 14 -8.93 12.45 -8.99
N THR A 15 -7.79 12.35 -9.69
CA THR A 15 -6.48 12.25 -9.06
C THR A 15 -6.27 13.47 -8.15
N PRO A 16 -6.16 13.29 -6.82
CA PRO A 16 -5.96 14.41 -5.89
C PRO A 16 -4.65 15.14 -6.17
N SER A 17 -4.62 16.45 -5.91
CA SER A 17 -3.45 17.30 -6.19
C SER A 17 -2.17 16.80 -5.53
N TYR A 18 -2.26 16.19 -4.35
CA TYR A 18 -1.10 15.63 -3.64
C TYR A 18 -0.52 14.36 -4.32
N GLN A 19 -1.28 13.64 -5.15
CA GLN A 19 -0.76 12.51 -5.92
C GLN A 19 -0.12 12.97 -7.24
N ILE A 20 -0.46 14.16 -7.74
CA ILE A 20 0.03 14.65 -9.02
C ILE A 20 1.55 14.85 -8.98
N GLY A 21 2.23 14.36 -10.02
CA GLY A 21 3.68 14.46 -10.19
C GLY A 21 4.49 13.44 -9.38
N ILE A 22 3.85 12.52 -8.67
CA ILE A 22 4.53 11.41 -8.00
C ILE A 22 4.81 10.30 -9.05
N PRO A 23 6.07 9.87 -9.24
CA PRO A 23 6.39 8.79 -10.17
C PRO A 23 5.62 7.50 -9.82
N GLY A 24 4.77 7.04 -10.75
CA GLY A 24 3.91 5.85 -10.57
C GLY A 24 2.42 6.16 -10.50
N ILE A 25 2.05 7.43 -10.25
CA ILE A 25 0.65 7.85 -10.28
C ILE A 25 0.15 7.94 -11.73
N ASN A 26 -1.05 7.41 -12.00
CA ASN A 26 -1.70 7.37 -13.31
C ASN A 26 -0.94 6.56 -14.38
N THR A 27 0.02 5.75 -13.94
CA THR A 27 0.68 4.71 -14.73
C THR A 27 0.57 3.39 -13.98
N PHE A 28 0.68 2.26 -14.68
CA PHE A 28 0.75 0.97 -14.01
C PHE A 28 1.55 -0.03 -14.82
N HIS A 29 2.10 -1.01 -14.10
CA HIS A 29 2.46 -2.31 -14.65
C HIS A 29 1.49 -3.36 -14.10
N ALA A 30 1.16 -4.37 -14.90
CA ALA A 30 0.25 -5.44 -14.49
C ALA A 30 0.62 -6.78 -15.11
N ARG A 31 0.18 -7.87 -14.46
CA ARG A 31 0.17 -9.22 -15.01
C ARG A 31 -1.17 -9.84 -14.71
N GLN A 32 -1.83 -10.34 -15.74
CA GLN A 32 -3.12 -10.99 -15.59
C GLN A 32 -2.93 -12.44 -15.18
N TYR A 33 -2.97 -12.70 -13.86
CA TYR A 33 -2.81 -14.04 -13.31
C TYR A 33 -4.09 -14.89 -13.38
N PHE A 34 -5.25 -14.26 -13.57
CA PHE A 34 -6.55 -14.91 -13.57
C PHE A 34 -7.38 -14.53 -14.80
N SER A 35 -8.13 -15.48 -15.32
CA SER A 35 -9.12 -15.25 -16.36
C SER A 35 -10.34 -14.50 -15.79
N TYR A 36 -11.24 -14.05 -16.66
CA TYR A 36 -12.52 -13.45 -16.26
C TYR A 36 -13.38 -14.41 -15.43
N SER A 37 -13.19 -15.72 -15.58
CA SER A 37 -13.85 -16.76 -14.77
C SER A 37 -13.09 -17.09 -13.48
N LEU A 38 -12.13 -16.24 -13.08
CA LEU A 38 -11.28 -16.38 -11.89
C LEU A 38 -10.43 -17.67 -11.88
N LEU A 39 -10.17 -18.24 -13.05
CA LEU A 39 -9.29 -19.40 -13.19
C LEU A 39 -7.84 -18.95 -13.34
N PRO A 40 -6.86 -19.62 -12.70
CA PRO A 40 -5.45 -19.32 -12.90
C PRO A 40 -5.06 -19.47 -14.37
N ILE A 41 -4.23 -18.55 -14.86
CA ILE A 41 -3.63 -18.64 -16.20
C ILE A 41 -2.29 -19.39 -16.07
N ASN A 42 -2.09 -20.39 -16.94
CA ASN A 42 -0.87 -21.19 -16.95
C ASN A 42 0.34 -20.38 -17.44
N GLY A 43 1.50 -20.63 -16.82
CA GLY A 43 2.75 -19.94 -17.13
C GLY A 43 2.87 -18.58 -16.46
N THR A 44 3.87 -17.79 -16.87
CA THR A 44 4.04 -16.41 -16.40
C THR A 44 3.38 -15.47 -17.42
N PRO A 45 2.25 -14.81 -17.09
CA PRO A 45 1.59 -13.88 -18.00
C PRO A 45 2.53 -12.76 -18.42
N PRO A 46 2.43 -12.20 -19.64
CA PRO A 46 3.27 -11.08 -20.07
C PRO A 46 3.11 -9.87 -19.15
N LEU A 47 4.17 -9.05 -19.05
CA LEU A 47 4.11 -7.78 -18.32
C LEU A 47 3.40 -6.75 -19.18
N LEU A 48 2.28 -6.25 -18.69
CA LEU A 48 1.51 -5.17 -19.29
C LEU A 48 1.94 -3.83 -18.68
N SER A 49 1.81 -2.76 -19.44
CA SER A 49 2.07 -1.39 -18.99
C SER A 49 1.02 -0.45 -19.58
N GLY A 50 0.59 0.54 -18.80
CA GLY A 50 -0.48 1.43 -19.23
C GLY A 50 -0.60 2.69 -18.39
N LYS A 51 -1.65 3.45 -18.70
CA LYS A 51 -2.08 4.64 -17.97
C LYS A 51 -3.55 4.51 -17.64
N ASP A 52 -3.95 5.13 -16.53
CA ASP A 52 -5.34 5.24 -16.12
C ASP A 52 -5.54 6.54 -15.31
N TYR A 53 -6.77 6.90 -15.00
CA TYR A 53 -7.12 8.14 -14.31
C TYR A 53 -7.79 7.92 -12.96
N GLY A 54 -7.86 8.97 -12.16
CA GLY A 54 -8.58 8.98 -10.89
C GLY A 54 -7.68 8.80 -9.66
N ARG A 55 -8.29 8.59 -8.49
CA ARG A 55 -7.53 8.42 -7.23
C ARG A 55 -6.85 7.07 -7.21
N ASN A 56 -5.52 7.05 -7.17
CA ASN A 56 -4.74 5.81 -7.14
C ASN A 56 -4.69 5.31 -5.70
N TYR A 57 -4.95 4.04 -5.42
CA TYR A 57 -4.85 3.45 -4.07
C TYR A 57 -4.15 2.08 -4.10
N PRO A 58 -3.58 1.58 -2.99
CA PRO A 58 -3.49 2.17 -1.65
C PRO A 58 -2.44 3.29 -1.56
N ASP A 59 -2.40 4.07 -0.47
CA ASP A 59 -1.36 5.08 -0.28
C ASP A 59 -0.04 4.48 0.24
N ILE A 60 -0.12 3.54 1.18
CA ILE A 60 0.99 2.85 1.83
C ILE A 60 0.61 1.39 2.10
N SER A 61 1.60 0.56 2.41
CA SER A 61 1.43 -0.88 2.65
C SER A 61 2.25 -1.33 3.86
N ALA A 62 1.90 -2.47 4.43
CA ALA A 62 2.67 -3.17 5.44
C ALA A 62 2.48 -4.69 5.29
N ASN A 63 3.21 -5.47 6.08
CA ASN A 63 2.97 -6.91 6.13
C ASN A 63 1.54 -7.20 6.56
N MET A 64 0.89 -8.11 5.85
CA MET A 64 -0.51 -8.49 6.08
C MET A 64 -0.68 -9.98 6.38
N MET A 65 0.39 -10.71 6.71
CA MET A 65 0.34 -12.16 6.91
C MET A 65 1.07 -12.59 8.19
N GLY A 66 0.59 -13.67 8.82
CA GLY A 66 1.30 -14.33 9.92
C GLY A 66 1.09 -13.72 11.30
N TYR A 67 0.01 -12.97 11.50
CA TYR A 67 -0.28 -12.33 12.78
C TYR A 67 -1.10 -13.25 13.67
N GLN A 68 -0.64 -13.51 14.91
CA GLN A 68 -1.47 -14.17 15.91
C GLN A 68 -2.53 -13.19 16.43
N VAL A 69 -3.79 -13.59 16.34
CA VAL A 69 -4.94 -12.82 16.80
C VAL A 69 -5.74 -13.69 17.76
N TYR A 70 -6.00 -13.14 18.94
CA TYR A 70 -6.94 -13.72 19.88
C TYR A 70 -8.37 -13.32 19.49
N GLN A 71 -9.25 -14.30 19.32
CA GLN A 71 -10.67 -14.12 19.11
C GLN A 71 -11.40 -15.02 20.09
N GLN A 72 -12.19 -14.41 20.98
CA GLN A 72 -12.98 -15.15 21.94
C GLN A 72 -14.14 -15.84 21.22
N ASP A 73 -13.97 -17.10 20.86
CA ASP A 73 -14.95 -17.91 20.11
C ASP A 73 -15.44 -19.14 20.89
N GLY A 74 -15.06 -19.27 22.16
CA GLY A 74 -15.42 -20.39 23.03
C GLY A 74 -14.61 -21.67 22.81
N LYS A 75 -13.57 -21.67 21.95
CA LYS A 75 -12.55 -22.73 21.80
C LYS A 75 -11.14 -22.10 21.81
N ASP A 76 -10.12 -22.83 21.34
CA ASP A 76 -8.74 -22.33 21.18
C ASP A 76 -8.75 -20.96 20.48
N SER A 77 -8.66 -19.92 21.31
CA SER A 77 -9.02 -18.56 20.91
C SER A 77 -7.89 -17.88 20.13
N TRP A 78 -6.74 -18.53 19.93
CA TRP A 78 -5.60 -17.99 19.19
C TRP A 78 -5.55 -18.58 17.78
N GLY A 79 -5.62 -17.71 16.77
CA GLY A 79 -5.49 -18.09 15.37
C GLY A 79 -4.51 -17.21 14.62
N ILE A 80 -3.95 -17.73 13.52
CA ILE A 80 -3.18 -16.92 12.57
C ILE A 80 -4.16 -16.21 11.63
N SER A 81 -4.03 -14.89 11.54
CA SER A 81 -4.83 -14.02 10.68
C SER A 81 -3.94 -13.14 9.81
N GLY A 82 -4.58 -12.45 8.87
CA GLY A 82 -3.94 -11.59 7.89
C GLY A 82 -4.92 -10.70 7.15
N GLY A 83 -4.48 -10.15 6.03
CA GLY A 83 -5.20 -9.20 5.22
C GLY A 83 -4.96 -7.74 5.64
N THR A 84 -5.40 -6.83 4.78
CA THR A 84 -5.29 -5.38 5.03
C THR A 84 -6.06 -4.94 6.28
N SER A 85 -7.04 -5.73 6.74
CA SER A 85 -7.72 -5.55 8.03
C SER A 85 -6.78 -5.63 9.24
N ILE A 86 -5.66 -6.35 9.14
CA ILE A 86 -4.62 -6.36 10.17
C ILE A 86 -3.66 -5.17 10.02
N VAL A 87 -3.52 -4.64 8.80
CA VAL A 87 -2.65 -3.49 8.50
C VAL A 87 -3.25 -2.17 8.96
N ALA A 88 -4.56 -1.96 8.75
CA ALA A 88 -5.24 -0.72 9.15
C ALA A 88 -5.05 -0.36 10.65
N PRO A 89 -5.28 -1.26 11.63
CA PRO A 89 -5.06 -0.94 13.04
C PRO A 89 -3.59 -0.73 13.40
N GLN A 90 -2.63 -1.36 12.68
CA GLN A 90 -1.20 -1.08 12.89
C GLN A 90 -0.88 0.39 12.57
N PHE A 91 -1.37 0.92 11.45
CA PHE A 91 -1.18 2.33 11.11
C PHE A 91 -1.94 3.27 12.06
N ALA A 92 -3.14 2.90 12.51
CA ALA A 92 -3.88 3.67 13.51
C ALA A 92 -3.11 3.78 14.84
N GLY A 93 -2.50 2.67 15.31
CA GLY A 93 -1.65 2.68 16.51
C GLY A 93 -0.43 3.59 16.35
N ILE A 94 0.18 3.61 15.16
CA ILE A 94 1.34 4.47 14.89
C ILE A 94 0.95 5.94 14.82
N ALA A 95 -0.21 6.26 14.25
CA ALA A 95 -0.79 7.59 14.33
C ALA A 95 -0.94 8.05 15.78
N ALA A 96 -1.50 7.19 16.63
CA ALA A 96 -1.69 7.51 18.04
C ALA A 96 -0.34 7.71 18.78
N LEU A 97 0.69 6.92 18.46
CA LEU A 97 2.04 7.11 19.02
C LEU A 97 2.68 8.44 18.60
N ILE A 98 2.53 8.86 17.34
CA ILE A 98 3.03 10.16 16.88
C ILE A 98 2.23 11.30 17.52
N ASP A 99 0.90 11.21 17.52
CA ASP A 99 0.00 12.24 18.07
C ASP A 99 0.16 12.47 19.57
N SER A 100 0.56 11.44 20.31
CA SER A 100 0.81 11.51 21.76
C SER A 100 2.22 11.99 22.11
N SER A 101 3.11 12.16 21.14
CA SER A 101 4.49 12.53 21.41
C SER A 101 4.62 14.03 21.72
N PRO A 102 5.29 14.41 22.84
CA PRO A 102 5.48 15.81 23.19
C PRO A 102 6.20 16.60 22.09
N GLY A 103 5.62 17.73 21.71
CA GLY A 103 6.19 18.61 20.68
C GLY A 103 5.88 18.21 19.24
N HIS A 104 5.17 17.10 19.00
CA HIS A 104 4.71 16.70 17.67
C HIS A 104 3.32 17.29 17.36
N LYS A 105 3.12 17.69 16.11
CA LYS A 105 1.80 18.01 15.56
C LYS A 105 0.99 16.73 15.37
N LYS A 106 -0.31 16.85 15.65
CA LYS A 106 -1.29 15.79 15.33
C LYS A 106 -1.27 15.50 13.84
N MET A 107 -1.32 14.23 13.49
CA MET A 107 -1.14 13.78 12.13
C MET A 107 -2.31 14.09 11.21
N GLY A 108 -3.53 14.11 11.74
CA GLY A 108 -4.74 14.47 10.99
C GLY A 108 -4.87 13.72 9.66
N PHE A 109 -5.04 14.47 8.57
CA PHE A 109 -5.12 13.90 7.22
C PHE A 109 -3.71 13.68 6.62
N TRP A 110 -3.24 12.43 6.66
CA TRP A 110 -1.87 12.06 6.29
C TRP A 110 -1.52 12.29 4.82
N ASN A 111 -2.48 12.05 3.91
CA ASN A 111 -2.17 11.83 2.49
C ASN A 111 -1.30 12.95 1.89
N PRO A 112 -1.66 14.24 1.98
CA PRO A 112 -0.83 15.31 1.42
C PRO A 112 0.63 15.26 1.89
N GLN A 113 0.86 14.97 3.17
CA GLN A 113 2.18 14.98 3.77
C GLN A 113 3.00 13.74 3.38
N ILE A 114 2.40 12.55 3.37
CA ILE A 114 3.14 11.34 2.98
C ILE A 114 3.59 11.41 1.52
N TYR A 115 2.76 11.96 0.62
CA TYR A 115 3.16 12.17 -0.77
C TYR A 115 4.24 13.25 -0.90
N GLN A 116 4.20 14.30 -0.07
CA GLN A 116 5.29 15.27 -0.02
C GLN A 116 6.61 14.61 0.46
N LEU A 117 6.57 13.79 1.50
CA LEU A 117 7.73 13.09 2.04
C LEU A 117 8.33 12.07 1.07
N ALA A 118 7.51 11.50 0.18
CA ALA A 118 7.94 10.56 -0.85
C ALA A 118 8.74 11.20 -2.00
N LYS A 119 8.66 12.53 -2.19
CA LYS A 119 9.38 13.25 -3.25
C LYS A 119 10.87 13.45 -2.96
N TYR A 120 11.32 13.30 -1.71
CA TYR A 120 12.71 13.59 -1.33
C TYR A 120 13.61 12.36 -1.47
N GLY A 121 14.87 12.56 -1.91
CA GLY A 121 15.84 11.47 -2.15
C GLY A 121 16.12 10.56 -0.96
N ASN A 122 15.89 11.03 0.28
CA ASN A 122 15.82 10.21 1.49
C ASN A 122 14.37 9.91 1.86
N SER A 123 13.68 9.14 1.00
CA SER A 123 12.29 8.76 1.22
C SER A 123 12.15 8.04 2.56
N VAL A 124 11.06 8.33 3.27
CA VAL A 124 10.68 7.60 4.49
C VAL A 124 10.00 6.26 4.17
N PHE A 125 9.82 5.94 2.89
CA PHE A 125 9.19 4.71 2.43
C PHE A 125 10.20 3.81 1.72
N LYS A 126 10.17 2.53 2.05
CA LYS A 126 10.75 1.47 1.24
C LYS A 126 9.77 1.12 0.13
N SER A 127 10.04 1.61 -1.08
CA SER A 127 9.22 1.29 -2.24
C SER A 127 9.33 -0.20 -2.59
N LEU A 128 8.20 -0.80 -2.95
CA LEU A 128 8.08 -2.20 -3.37
C LEU A 128 7.78 -2.23 -4.88
N ASN A 129 8.81 -1.99 -5.70
CA ASN A 129 8.65 -1.68 -7.12
C ASN A 129 9.09 -2.80 -8.08
N GLY A 130 9.43 -3.99 -7.56
CA GLY A 130 9.69 -5.15 -8.41
C GLY A 130 8.42 -5.65 -9.10
N THR A 131 8.56 -6.08 -10.36
CA THR A 131 7.43 -6.62 -11.15
C THR A 131 7.05 -8.06 -10.74
N THR A 132 7.82 -8.65 -9.83
CA THR A 132 7.59 -9.96 -9.21
C THR A 132 7.54 -9.78 -7.68
N ASN A 133 6.68 -10.55 -7.01
CA ASN A 133 6.50 -10.56 -5.55
C ASN A 133 6.06 -9.24 -4.88
N ASN A 134 5.77 -8.18 -5.66
CA ASN A 134 5.15 -6.94 -5.20
C ASN A 134 3.88 -6.68 -6.01
N CYS A 135 2.94 -7.63 -5.98
CA CYS A 135 1.74 -7.60 -6.81
C CYS A 135 0.49 -7.85 -5.98
N ASN A 136 -0.65 -7.38 -6.50
CA ASN A 136 -1.95 -7.54 -5.87
C ASN A 136 -2.91 -8.43 -6.69
N ASN A 137 -2.36 -9.47 -7.32
CA ASN A 137 -3.03 -10.37 -8.27
C ASN A 137 -3.40 -9.76 -9.63
N TYR A 138 -3.13 -8.47 -9.83
CA TYR A 138 -3.20 -7.85 -11.16
C TYR A 138 -2.11 -6.78 -11.34
N TYR A 139 -2.13 -5.72 -10.55
CA TYR A 139 -1.09 -4.70 -10.58
C TYR A 139 0.20 -5.24 -9.97
N THR A 140 1.33 -4.81 -10.50
CA THR A 140 2.68 -5.12 -10.01
C THR A 140 3.41 -3.84 -9.63
N GLY A 141 4.58 -3.98 -9.00
CA GLY A 141 5.53 -2.89 -8.89
C GLY A 141 5.95 -2.33 -10.26
N GLU A 142 6.34 -1.05 -10.28
CA GLU A 142 6.86 -0.35 -11.45
C GLU A 142 8.33 0.05 -11.22
N PRO A 143 9.32 -0.68 -11.76
CA PRO A 143 10.73 -0.42 -11.51
C PRO A 143 11.11 1.05 -11.79
N GLY A 144 11.87 1.65 -10.88
CA GLY A 144 12.28 3.06 -10.97
C GLY A 144 11.21 4.06 -10.56
N LYS A 145 9.98 3.63 -10.25
CA LYS A 145 8.93 4.49 -9.69
C LYS A 145 8.81 4.29 -8.19
N VAL A 146 8.32 5.32 -7.50
CA VAL A 146 8.16 5.32 -6.05
C VAL A 146 6.79 4.79 -5.62
N TYR A 147 5.79 4.96 -6.47
CA TYR A 147 4.41 4.51 -6.27
C TYR A 147 4.06 3.36 -7.24
N ASN A 148 3.19 2.46 -6.82
CA ASN A 148 2.45 1.55 -7.70
C ASN A 148 1.09 1.17 -7.08
N GLN A 149 0.17 0.63 -7.89
CA GLN A 149 -1.20 0.33 -7.48
C GLN A 149 -1.32 -0.92 -6.60
N ALA A 150 -0.26 -1.72 -6.43
CA ALA A 150 -0.28 -2.88 -5.53
C ALA A 150 0.07 -2.51 -4.08
N THR A 151 1.03 -1.61 -3.88
CA THR A 151 1.62 -1.31 -2.57
C THR A 151 1.66 0.18 -2.20
N GLY A 152 1.17 1.06 -3.08
CA GLY A 152 1.26 2.50 -2.91
C GLY A 152 2.69 3.00 -2.93
N LEU A 153 3.03 3.90 -2.01
CA LEU A 153 4.40 4.38 -1.76
C LEU A 153 5.32 3.29 -1.14
N GLY A 154 4.76 2.12 -0.79
CA GLY A 154 5.49 1.00 -0.19
C GLY A 154 5.35 0.97 1.33
N VAL A 155 6.39 0.52 2.02
CA VAL A 155 6.38 0.32 3.47
C VAL A 155 7.05 1.50 4.18
N PRO A 156 6.35 2.24 5.05
CA PRO A 156 6.97 3.32 5.82
C PRO A 156 8.00 2.79 6.83
N ASP A 157 9.13 3.48 6.90
CA ASP A 157 10.05 3.44 8.03
C ASP A 157 9.51 4.36 9.12
N PHE A 158 8.88 3.76 10.13
CA PHE A 158 8.21 4.52 11.18
C PHE A 158 9.14 5.39 12.00
N LYS A 159 10.40 4.99 12.20
CA LYS A 159 11.38 5.81 12.90
C LYS A 159 11.66 7.07 12.11
N LYS A 160 11.89 6.95 10.79
CA LYS A 160 12.09 8.13 9.93
C LYS A 160 10.84 8.98 9.82
N LEU A 161 9.66 8.36 9.72
CA LEU A 161 8.39 9.06 9.67
C LEU A 161 8.18 9.88 10.94
N PHE A 162 8.33 9.26 12.11
CA PHE A 162 8.24 9.91 13.42
C PHE A 162 9.18 11.13 13.50
N LEU A 163 10.46 10.97 13.14
CA LEU A 163 11.45 12.05 13.21
C LEU A 163 11.16 13.22 12.25
N LYS A 164 10.57 12.95 11.08
CA LYS A 164 10.23 14.00 10.10
C LYS A 164 8.88 14.66 10.37
N TYR A 165 8.02 14.00 11.13
CA TYR A 165 6.67 14.47 11.41
C TYR A 165 6.62 15.18 12.77
N GLN A 166 7.05 16.45 12.77
CA GLN A 166 7.05 17.36 13.93
C GLN A 166 5.98 18.44 13.80
#